data_AF-A0A3S4F141-F1
#
_entry.id   AF-A0A3S4F141-F1
#
_cell.length_a   1.000
_cell.length_b   1.000
_cell.length_c   1.000
_cell.angle_alpha   90.00
_cell.angle_beta   90.00
_cell.angle_gamma   90.00
#
_symmetry.space_group_name_H-M   'P 1'
#
loop_
_entity.id
_entity.type
_entity.pdbx_description
1 polymer ?
#
loop_
_entity_poly.entity_id
_entity_poly.type
_entity_poly.pdbx_seq_one_letter_code
_entity_poly.pdbx_strand_id
1 'polypeptide(L)'
;MDDHTCAVVVEPIQGEGGVQAATPEFLKGLRDLCDEHQALLVFDEVQCGMGRTGDLFAYMHYGVTPDILTSAKALGGGFPVSAMLTTQEIASAFHVGFAWFNLWRQSAGLCGGWRGIRYY
;
A
#
# COMPACT_ATOMS: atom_id res chain seq x y z
N MET A 1 13.85 11.82 5.26
CA MET A 1 14.13 10.51 4.64
C MET A 1 15.39 10.66 3.78
N ASP A 2 16.02 9.60 3.28
CA ASP A 2 17.18 9.72 2.37
C ASP A 2 16.79 9.35 0.94
N ASP A 3 17.62 9.75 -0.03
CA ASP A 3 17.38 9.54 -1.48
C ASP A 3 17.44 8.07 -1.91
N HIS A 4 17.80 7.18 -0.98
CA HIS A 4 17.85 5.73 -1.19
C HIS A 4 16.56 5.02 -0.81
N THR A 5 15.61 5.71 -0.18
CA THR A 5 14.33 5.14 0.22
C THR A 5 13.32 5.17 -0.94
N CYS A 6 12.79 4.02 -1.37
CA CYS A 6 11.79 3.95 -2.45
C CYS A 6 10.35 4.06 -1.95
N ALA A 7 10.11 3.64 -0.71
CA ALA A 7 8.77 3.50 -0.18
C ALA A 7 8.78 3.50 1.35
N VAL A 8 7.69 3.99 1.91
CA VAL A 8 7.30 3.92 3.31
C VAL A 8 6.11 2.98 3.40
N VAL A 9 6.24 1.90 4.15
CA VAL A 9 5.15 0.96 4.44
C VAL A 9 4.71 1.15 5.87
N VAL A 10 3.41 1.26 6.10
CA VAL A 10 2.84 1.44 7.44
C VAL A 10 1.48 0.75 7.54
N GLU A 11 1.18 0.19 8.70
CA GLU A 11 -0.18 -0.26 9.04
C GLU A 11 -1.00 0.94 9.57
N PRO A 12 -2.11 1.35 8.94
CA PRO A 12 -2.94 2.45 9.47
C PRO A 12 -3.47 2.17 10.89
N ILE A 13 -3.70 0.89 11.19
CA ILE A 13 -3.95 0.37 12.52
C ILE A 13 -3.05 -0.84 12.70
N GLN A 14 -2.02 -0.70 13.55
CA GLN A 14 -1.04 -1.74 13.77
C GLN A 14 -1.68 -2.91 14.51
N GLY A 15 -1.73 -4.07 13.86
CA GLY A 15 -2.45 -5.24 14.38
C GLY A 15 -1.74 -5.91 15.55
N GLU A 16 -0.68 -6.65 15.22
CA GLU A 16 0.09 -7.43 16.20
C GLU A 16 0.90 -6.56 17.17
N GLY A 17 1.06 -5.26 16.87
CA GLY A 17 1.69 -4.28 17.75
C GLY A 17 0.83 -3.83 18.93
N GLY A 18 -0.39 -4.35 19.08
CA GLY A 18 -1.29 -4.01 20.18
C GLY A 18 -2.53 -3.20 19.76
N VAL A 19 -2.97 -3.34 18.51
CA VAL A 19 -4.17 -2.66 17.97
C VAL A 19 -4.08 -1.14 18.14
N GLN A 20 -2.98 -0.57 17.67
CA GLN A 20 -2.71 0.86 17.80
C GLN A 20 -3.07 1.58 16.50
N ALA A 21 -4.10 2.42 16.56
CA ALA A 21 -4.49 3.28 15.44
C ALA A 21 -3.49 4.44 15.30
N ALA A 22 -3.04 4.70 14.06
CA ALA A 22 -2.30 5.90 13.74
C ALA A 22 -3.20 7.14 13.93
N THR A 23 -2.58 8.30 14.20
CA THR A 23 -3.30 9.57 14.17
C THR A 23 -3.37 10.11 12.73
N PRO A 24 -4.40 10.89 12.38
CA PRO A 24 -4.48 11.55 11.07
C PRO A 24 -3.24 12.41 10.76
N GLU A 25 -2.70 13.11 11.75
CA GLU A 25 -1.53 13.97 11.59
C GLU A 25 -0.28 13.16 11.26
N PHE A 26 -0.13 11.99 11.86
CA PHE A 26 0.99 11.09 11.56
C PHE A 26 0.94 10.60 10.11
N LEU A 27 -0.21 10.07 9.67
CA LEU A 27 -0.36 9.58 8.30
C LEU A 27 -0.26 10.71 7.26
N LYS A 28 -0.76 11.91 7.59
CA LYS A 28 -0.60 13.09 6.74
C LYS A 28 0.88 13.49 6.65
N GLY A 29 1.61 13.48 7.75
CA GLY A 29 3.06 13.71 7.76
C GLY A 29 3.83 12.69 6.93
N LEU A 30 3.45 11.40 6.97
CA LEU A 30 4.05 10.38 6.11
C LEU A 30 3.78 10.64 4.62
N ARG A 31 2.56 11.06 4.27
CA ARG A 31 2.21 11.42 2.89
C ARG A 31 3.05 12.58 2.39
N ASP A 32 3.12 13.66 3.17
CA ASP A 32 3.87 14.85 2.81
C ASP A 32 5.37 14.53 2.66
N LEU A 33 5.92 13.68 3.54
CA LEU A 33 7.30 13.22 3.46
C LEU A 33 7.56 12.32 2.24
N CYS A 34 6.61 11.45 1.89
CA CYS A 34 6.71 10.62 0.67
C CYS A 34 6.69 11.49 -0.58
N ASP A 35 5.84 12.53 -0.62
CA ASP A 35 5.76 13.48 -1.73
C ASP A 35 7.07 14.28 -1.88
N GLU A 36 7.63 14.77 -0.77
CA GLU A 36 8.89 15.52 -0.76
C GLU A 36 10.07 14.73 -1.35
N HIS A 37 10.15 13.45 -1.02
CA HIS A 37 11.28 12.58 -1.38
C HIS A 37 11.01 11.67 -2.58
N GLN A 38 9.86 11.83 -3.26
CA GLN A 38 9.45 10.98 -4.37
C GLN A 38 9.44 9.48 -4.02
N ALA A 39 9.05 9.16 -2.78
CA ALA A 39 8.88 7.80 -2.30
C ALA A 39 7.39 7.40 -2.35
N LEU A 40 7.13 6.10 -2.45
CA LEU A 40 5.77 5.57 -2.42
C LEU A 40 5.27 5.42 -0.98
N LEU A 41 4.03 5.82 -0.72
CA LEU A 41 3.33 5.51 0.52
C LEU A 41 2.52 4.22 0.35
N VAL A 42 2.82 3.22 1.16
CA VAL A 42 2.14 1.92 1.15
C VAL A 42 1.39 1.73 2.45
N PHE A 43 0.09 1.47 2.36
CA PHE A 43 -0.70 1.05 3.52
C PHE A 43 -0.87 -0.45 3.54
N ASP A 44 -0.39 -1.08 4.61
CA ASP A 44 -0.69 -2.47 4.89
C ASP A 44 -2.03 -2.60 5.59
N GLU A 45 -3.03 -2.97 4.82
CA GLU A 45 -4.40 -3.15 5.26
C GLU A 45 -4.81 -4.63 5.30
N VAL A 46 -3.83 -5.54 5.36
CA VAL A 46 -4.10 -6.97 5.44
C VAL A 46 -4.94 -7.30 6.68
N GLN A 47 -4.75 -6.63 7.82
CA GLN A 47 -5.54 -6.88 9.03
C GLN A 47 -6.73 -5.92 9.23
N CYS A 48 -6.51 -4.62 9.02
CA CYS A 48 -7.50 -3.57 9.28
C CYS A 48 -8.43 -3.26 8.10
N GLY A 49 -8.16 -3.80 6.91
CA GLY A 49 -9.01 -3.60 5.73
C GLY A 49 -10.22 -4.56 5.67
N MET A 50 -10.85 -4.59 4.50
CA MET A 50 -12.00 -5.44 4.17
C MET A 50 -13.17 -5.30 5.16
N GLY A 51 -13.55 -4.07 5.50
CA GLY A 51 -14.72 -3.79 6.35
C GLY A 51 -14.46 -3.87 7.85
N ARG A 52 -13.24 -4.18 8.29
CA ARG A 52 -12.94 -4.40 9.72
C ARG A 52 -13.19 -3.17 10.59
N THR A 53 -13.01 -1.96 10.05
CA THR A 53 -13.13 -0.69 10.78
C THR A 53 -14.45 0.05 10.54
N GLY A 54 -15.34 -0.48 9.69
CA GLY A 54 -16.62 0.13 9.33
C GLY A 54 -16.65 0.67 7.89
N ASP A 55 -15.50 1.06 7.34
CA ASP A 55 -15.32 1.32 5.90
C ASP A 55 -14.60 0.15 5.22
N LEU A 56 -14.61 0.11 3.88
CA LEU A 56 -13.96 -0.97 3.13
C LEU A 56 -12.47 -1.09 3.46
N PHE A 57 -11.79 0.05 3.62
CA PHE A 57 -10.39 0.16 4.04
C PHE A 57 -10.24 1.27 5.08
N ALA A 58 -9.36 1.07 6.05
CA ALA A 58 -9.10 1.98 7.16
C ALA A 58 -8.62 3.36 6.70
N TYR A 59 -7.85 3.45 5.59
CA TYR A 59 -7.36 4.72 5.06
C TYR A 59 -8.47 5.73 4.76
N MET A 60 -9.69 5.24 4.48
CA MET A 60 -10.86 6.08 4.18
C MET A 60 -11.23 6.99 5.35
N HIS A 61 -10.96 6.56 6.58
CA HIS A 61 -11.20 7.37 7.78
C HIS A 61 -10.18 8.53 7.94
N TYR A 62 -9.03 8.43 7.28
CA TYR A 62 -7.90 9.34 7.50
C TYR A 62 -7.79 10.46 6.47
N GLY A 63 -8.51 10.38 5.34
CA GLY A 63 -8.39 11.35 4.24
C GLY A 63 -7.02 11.36 3.55
N VAL A 64 -6.20 10.33 3.79
CA VAL A 64 -4.90 10.13 3.15
C VAL A 64 -4.99 8.91 2.23
N THR A 65 -4.73 9.11 0.94
CA THR A 65 -4.76 8.02 -0.04
C THR A 65 -3.33 7.47 -0.24
N PRO A 66 -3.11 6.16 -0.07
CA PRO A 66 -1.79 5.56 -0.33
C PRO A 66 -1.58 5.35 -1.83
N ASP A 67 -0.30 5.22 -2.22
CA ASP A 67 0.11 4.85 -3.58
C ASP A 67 -0.13 3.35 -3.85
N ILE A 68 0.07 2.53 -2.82
CA ILE A 68 -0.15 1.09 -2.84
C ILE A 68 -0.90 0.68 -1.57
N LEU A 69 -1.85 -0.26 -1.69
CA LEU A 69 -2.52 -0.89 -0.57
C LEU A 69 -2.41 -2.41 -0.67
N THR A 70 -2.03 -3.08 0.41
CA THR A 70 -2.06 -4.55 0.49
C THR A 70 -3.30 -5.06 1.21
N SER A 71 -3.88 -6.14 0.70
CA SER A 71 -5.07 -6.77 1.29
C SER A 71 -4.97 -8.29 1.22
N ALA A 72 -5.40 -8.99 2.26
CA ALA A 72 -5.53 -10.44 2.31
C ALA A 72 -6.53 -10.80 3.42
N LYS A 73 -6.27 -11.83 4.23
CA LYS A 73 -7.11 -12.27 5.37
C LYS A 73 -8.60 -12.32 5.01
N ALA A 74 -9.40 -11.35 5.45
CA ALA A 74 -10.83 -11.28 5.20
C ALA A 74 -11.19 -11.19 3.71
N LEU A 75 -10.27 -10.72 2.85
CA LEU A 75 -10.42 -10.72 1.40
C LEU A 75 -10.82 -12.10 0.86
N GLY A 76 -10.21 -13.16 1.41
CA GLY A 76 -10.44 -14.52 0.96
C GLY A 76 -11.60 -15.23 1.61
N GLY A 77 -12.22 -14.67 2.66
CA GLY A 77 -13.25 -15.36 3.43
C GLY A 77 -12.81 -16.73 3.96
N GLY A 78 -11.51 -16.93 4.21
CA GLY A 78 -10.92 -18.23 4.59
C GLY A 78 -10.18 -18.96 3.46
N PHE A 79 -10.29 -18.51 2.22
CA PHE A 79 -9.49 -19.00 1.10
C PHE A 79 -8.13 -18.26 1.03
N PRO A 80 -7.02 -18.93 0.68
CA PRO A 80 -5.71 -18.28 0.57
C PRO A 80 -5.65 -17.38 -0.67
N VAL A 81 -5.86 -16.08 -0.47
CA VAL A 81 -5.72 -15.04 -1.50
C VAL A 81 -5.22 -13.73 -0.88
N SER A 82 -4.44 -13.01 -1.67
CA SER A 82 -3.97 -11.67 -1.38
C SER A 82 -4.08 -10.81 -2.63
N ALA A 83 -4.20 -9.50 -2.45
CA ALA A 83 -4.23 -8.51 -3.50
C ALA A 83 -3.34 -7.32 -3.13
N MET A 84 -2.84 -6.66 -4.16
CA MET A 84 -2.20 -5.36 -4.07
C MET A 84 -2.98 -4.42 -4.98
N LEU A 85 -3.44 -3.30 -4.44
CA LEU A 85 -4.11 -2.25 -5.18
C LEU A 85 -3.13 -1.10 -5.36
N THR A 86 -3.15 -0.44 -6.51
CA THR A 86 -2.29 0.70 -6.78
C THR A 86 -2.90 1.61 -7.85
N THR A 87 -2.33 2.79 -8.04
CA THR A 87 -2.77 3.75 -9.05
C THR A 87 -2.41 3.26 -10.45
N GLN A 88 -3.11 3.79 -11.46
CA GLN A 88 -2.83 3.45 -12.86
C GLN A 88 -1.42 3.88 -13.28
N GLU A 89 -0.91 4.97 -12.72
CA GLU A 89 0.44 5.46 -12.97
C GLU A 89 1.50 4.44 -12.52
N ILE A 90 1.39 3.91 -11.29
CA ILE A 90 2.32 2.91 -10.77
C ILE A 90 2.14 1.58 -11.50
N ALA A 91 0.89 1.19 -11.78
CA ALA A 91 0.59 -0.02 -12.53
C ALA A 91 1.23 -0.04 -13.93
N SER A 92 1.46 1.14 -14.54
CA SER A 92 2.11 1.26 -15.85
C SER A 92 3.57 0.79 -15.85
N ALA A 93 4.24 0.77 -14.69
CA ALA A 93 5.59 0.24 -14.55
C ALA A 93 5.64 -1.31 -14.54
N PHE A 94 4.49 -1.98 -14.39
CA PHE A 94 4.43 -3.43 -14.40
C PHE A 94 4.41 -3.96 -15.83
N HIS A 95 5.30 -4.91 -16.14
CA HIS A 95 5.42 -5.51 -17.46
C HIS A 95 5.00 -6.98 -17.46
N VAL A 96 4.63 -7.46 -18.65
CA VAL A 96 4.30 -8.87 -18.91
C VAL A 96 5.45 -9.77 -18.44
N GLY A 97 5.15 -10.70 -17.53
CA GLY A 97 6.14 -11.54 -16.85
C GLY A 97 6.14 -11.36 -15.32
N PHE A 98 5.65 -10.24 -14.80
CA PHE A 98 5.23 -10.14 -13.40
C PHE A 98 3.99 -11.02 -13.19
N ALA A 99 4.00 -11.89 -12.17
CA ALA A 99 2.85 -12.72 -11.81
C ALA A 99 1.74 -11.81 -11.23
N TRP A 100 0.89 -11.29 -12.11
CA TRP A 100 -0.24 -10.42 -11.81
C TRP A 100 -1.50 -10.96 -12.47
N PHE A 101 -2.60 -11.03 -11.70
CA PHE A 101 -3.94 -11.27 -12.24
C PHE A 101 -4.66 -9.93 -12.38
N ASN A 102 -4.59 -9.32 -13.56
CA ASN A 102 -5.24 -8.05 -13.88
C ASN A 102 -6.64 -8.30 -14.46
N LEU A 103 -7.67 -7.64 -13.93
CA LEU A 103 -9.02 -7.67 -14.51
C LEU A 103 -9.15 -6.82 -15.79
N TRP A 104 -8.10 -6.09 -16.23
CA TRP A 104 -8.18 -5.26 -17.45
C TRP A 104 -6.81 -5.06 -18.13
N ARG A 105 -6.62 -5.79 -19.25
CA ARG A 105 -5.75 -5.56 -20.44
C ARG A 105 -4.20 -5.39 -20.33
N GLN A 106 -3.55 -5.92 -21.38
CA GLN A 106 -2.12 -6.22 -21.62
C GLN A 106 -1.25 -5.02 -22.09
N SER A 107 0.07 -5.01 -21.75
CA SER A 107 1.27 -5.09 -22.66
C SER A 107 2.51 -4.28 -22.20
N ALA A 108 3.68 -4.96 -22.10
CA ALA A 108 5.15 -4.60 -22.12
C ALA A 108 5.67 -3.16 -21.79
N GLY A 109 6.83 -2.90 -21.14
CA GLY A 109 8.09 -3.64 -20.86
C GLY A 109 9.15 -2.80 -20.09
N LEU A 110 10.11 -3.49 -19.42
CA LEU A 110 11.49 -3.15 -18.96
C LEU A 110 11.85 -2.06 -17.89
N CYS A 111 12.51 -2.56 -16.82
CA CYS A 111 13.79 -2.19 -16.15
C CYS A 111 13.97 -1.01 -15.15
N GLY A 112 14.57 -1.31 -13.98
CA GLY A 112 15.67 -0.50 -13.39
C GLY A 112 15.56 -0.02 -11.93
N GLY A 113 16.39 -0.56 -11.02
CA GLY A 113 16.86 0.10 -9.78
C GLY A 113 15.97 0.05 -8.53
N TRP A 114 16.02 -1.05 -7.76
CA TRP A 114 15.31 -1.12 -6.47
C TRP A 114 16.04 -0.30 -5.40
N ARG A 115 15.43 0.83 -5.03
CA ARG A 115 15.73 1.60 -3.81
C ARG A 115 15.13 0.87 -2.59
N GLY A 116 15.63 1.13 -1.38
CA GLY A 116 15.27 0.37 -0.17
C GLY A 116 13.87 0.73 0.35
N ILE A 117 13.11 -0.26 0.84
CA ILE A 117 11.80 -0.07 1.49
C ILE A 117 12.00 0.17 2.99
N ARG A 118 11.38 1.21 3.54
CA ARG A 118 11.31 1.44 5.00
C ARG A 118 9.93 1.06 5.52
N TYR A 119 9.89 0.29 6.59
CA TYR A 119 8.67 -0.16 7.26
C TYR A 119 8.55 0.56 8.61
N TYR A 120 7.35 1.05 8.94
CA TYR A 120 7.05 1.77 10.16
C TYR A 120 5.89 1.12 10.89
#